data_AF-B1XZ82-F1
#
_entry.id   AF-B1XZ82-F1
#
_cell.length_a   1.000
_cell.length_b   1.000
_cell.length_c   1.000
_cell.angle_alpha   90.00
_cell.angle_beta   90.00
_cell.angle_gamma   90.00
#
_symmetry.space_group_name_H-M   'P 1'
#
loop_
_entity.id
_entity.type
_entity.pdbx_description
1 polymer ?
#
loop_
_entity_poly.entity_id
_entity_poly.type
_entity_poly.pdbx_seq_one_letter_code
_entity_poly.pdbx_strand_id
1 'polypeptide(L)'
;MTIRFALALAFSTALVPAVAADVTYRNDIRPLIKAQCDECHGDTAPTLAEFKLAEERYKKEKLGPRTDTYADLVQLISWPDTGALMRRLDDGSNTADKKPGNMYKHLGETEAERAKNLEIIKTWVGGPGAWNLNRWEKRGEVPAITKEQLDMLKVKY
;
A
#
# COMPACT_ATOMS: atom_id res chain seq x y z
N MET A 1 -56.44 -5.89 -39.41
CA MET A 1 -55.55 -6.55 -38.43
C MET A 1 -54.17 -5.95 -38.60
N THR A 2 -53.82 -4.97 -37.76
CA THR A 2 -52.62 -4.14 -37.91
C THR A 2 -51.59 -4.57 -36.87
N ILE A 3 -50.54 -5.27 -37.31
CA ILE A 3 -49.45 -5.71 -36.44
C ILE A 3 -48.50 -4.52 -36.24
N ARG A 4 -48.43 -4.00 -35.01
CA ARG A 4 -47.43 -2.99 -34.59
C ARG A 4 -46.18 -3.74 -34.12
N PHE A 5 -45.08 -3.63 -34.87
CA PHE A 5 -43.77 -4.04 -34.40
C PHE A 5 -43.24 -3.01 -33.39
N ALA A 6 -43.12 -3.40 -32.12
CA ALA A 6 -42.40 -2.64 -31.11
C ALA A 6 -40.91 -3.03 -31.20
N LEU A 7 -40.08 -2.10 -31.66
CA LEU A 7 -38.64 -2.26 -31.70
C LEU A 7 -38.08 -1.95 -30.29
N ALA A 8 -37.75 -2.99 -29.53
CA ALA A 8 -37.06 -2.85 -28.25
C ALA A 8 -35.58 -2.55 -28.50
N LEU A 9 -35.16 -1.33 -28.17
CA LEU A 9 -33.77 -0.89 -28.24
C LEU A 9 -33.03 -1.42 -27.00
N ALA A 10 -32.33 -2.54 -27.14
CA ALA A 10 -31.45 -3.07 -26.11
C ALA A 10 -30.18 -2.22 -26.04
N PHE A 11 -30.05 -1.41 -24.98
CA PHE A 11 -28.85 -0.62 -24.70
C PHE A 11 -27.82 -1.53 -24.02
N SER A 12 -26.97 -2.18 -24.82
CA SER A 12 -25.83 -2.95 -24.31
C SER A 12 -24.78 -1.99 -23.77
N THR A 13 -24.76 -1.77 -22.45
CA THR A 13 -23.66 -1.08 -21.77
C THR A 13 -22.42 -1.97 -21.84
N ALA A 14 -21.52 -1.67 -22.78
CA ALA A 14 -20.19 -2.26 -22.80
C ALA A 14 -19.46 -1.83 -21.52
N LEU A 15 -19.17 -2.79 -20.64
CA LEU A 15 -18.20 -2.61 -19.56
C LEU A 15 -16.82 -2.49 -20.20
N VAL A 16 -16.40 -1.25 -20.45
CA VAL A 16 -14.99 -0.98 -20.75
C VAL A 16 -14.23 -1.28 -19.46
N PRO A 17 -13.26 -2.21 -19.45
CA PRO A 17 -12.42 -2.38 -18.29
C PRO A 17 -11.73 -1.04 -18.06
N ALA A 18 -11.96 -0.44 -16.89
CA ALA A 18 -11.21 0.73 -16.47
C ALA A 18 -9.74 0.31 -16.51
N VAL A 19 -9.00 0.83 -17.50
CA VAL A 19 -7.55 0.74 -17.51
C VAL A 19 -7.14 1.39 -16.20
N ALA A 20 -6.70 0.58 -15.22
CA ALA A 20 -6.25 1.08 -13.94
C ALA A 20 -5.25 2.20 -14.24
N ALA A 21 -5.61 3.43 -13.88
CA ALA A 21 -4.77 4.59 -14.13
C ALA A 21 -3.37 4.30 -13.59
N ASP A 22 -2.34 4.78 -14.29
CA ASP A 22 -0.96 4.60 -13.84
C ASP A 22 -0.77 5.28 -12.48
N VAL A 23 -0.81 4.51 -11.40
CA VAL A 23 -0.64 5.01 -10.04
C VAL A 23 0.82 5.43 -9.84
N THR A 24 1.01 6.66 -9.40
CA THR A 24 2.34 7.29 -9.19
C THR A 24 2.46 7.83 -7.77
N TYR A 25 3.70 8.03 -7.32
CA TYR A 25 3.92 8.62 -6.02
C TYR A 25 3.39 10.06 -5.97
N ARG A 26 3.68 10.88 -6.98
CA ARG A 26 3.29 12.30 -7.01
C ARG A 26 1.79 12.53 -6.99
N ASN A 27 1.03 11.76 -7.78
CA ASN A 27 -0.39 12.03 -7.99
C ASN A 27 -1.30 11.29 -7.01
N ASP A 28 -0.88 10.11 -6.54
CA ASP A 28 -1.79 9.21 -5.82
C ASP A 28 -1.29 8.91 -4.40
N ILE A 29 -0.01 8.54 -4.25
CA ILE A 29 0.51 8.07 -2.97
C ILE A 29 0.87 9.22 -2.04
N ARG A 30 1.52 10.26 -2.54
CA ARG A 30 1.91 11.42 -1.71
C ARG A 30 0.69 12.10 -1.09
N PRO A 31 -0.41 12.38 -1.82
CA PRO A 31 -1.63 12.90 -1.20
C PRO A 31 -2.23 11.94 -0.17
N LEU A 32 -2.23 10.63 -0.45
CA LEU A 32 -2.75 9.62 0.47
C LEU A 32 -1.93 9.55 1.76
N ILE A 33 -0.60 9.44 1.67
CA ILE A 33 0.30 9.44 2.83
C ILE A 33 0.15 10.73 3.62
N LYS A 34 0.05 11.88 2.93
CA LYS A 34 -0.19 13.16 3.59
C LYS A 34 -1.52 13.20 4.35
N ALA A 35 -2.57 12.61 3.79
CA ALA A 35 -3.89 12.60 4.42
C ALA A 35 -3.99 11.61 5.58
N GLN A 36 -3.31 10.46 5.48
CA GLN A 36 -3.54 9.30 6.36
C GLN A 36 -2.40 9.01 7.35
N CYS A 37 -1.20 9.53 7.11
CA CYS A 37 0.01 9.09 7.84
C CYS A 37 0.86 10.25 8.41
N ASP A 38 0.70 11.47 7.88
CA ASP A 38 1.59 12.63 8.12
C ASP A 38 1.70 13.01 9.62
N GLU A 39 0.64 12.82 10.39
CA GLU A 39 0.63 13.17 11.82
C GLU A 39 1.76 12.47 12.61
N CYS A 40 2.06 11.20 12.29
CA CYS A 40 3.07 10.41 13.00
C CYS A 40 4.32 10.11 12.16
N HIS A 41 4.27 10.37 10.86
CA HIS A 41 5.31 10.02 9.89
C HIS A 41 5.74 11.20 8.98
N GLY A 42 5.34 12.43 9.32
CA GLY A 42 5.62 13.66 8.57
C GLY A 42 7.04 14.23 8.75
N ASP A 43 7.20 15.50 8.41
CA ASP A 43 8.50 16.21 8.41
C ASP A 43 9.14 16.35 9.81
N THR A 44 8.36 16.25 10.89
CA THR A 44 8.84 16.22 12.27
C THR A 44 9.21 14.82 12.76
N ALA A 45 8.90 13.77 12.00
CA ALA A 45 9.21 12.40 12.36
C ALA A 45 10.71 12.09 12.14
N PRO A 46 11.31 11.18 12.94
CA PRO A 46 12.70 10.76 12.75
C PRO A 46 12.89 10.02 11.43
N THR A 47 14.08 10.08 10.84
CA THR A 47 14.46 9.17 9.74
C THR A 47 14.36 7.71 10.18
N LEU A 48 14.33 6.78 9.22
CA LEU A 48 14.32 5.34 9.53
C LEU A 48 15.52 4.92 10.40
N ALA A 49 16.71 5.46 10.13
CA ALA A 49 17.91 5.16 10.91
C ALA A 49 17.80 5.68 12.35
N GLU A 50 17.36 6.93 12.54
CA GLU A 50 17.14 7.50 13.87
C GLU A 50 16.06 6.72 14.64
N PHE A 51 14.96 6.36 13.97
CA PHE A 51 13.90 5.56 14.58
C PHE A 51 14.46 4.23 15.10
N LYS A 52 15.22 3.50 14.28
CA LYS A 52 15.83 2.21 14.66
C LYS A 52 16.84 2.33 15.80
N LEU A 53 17.56 3.45 15.90
CA LEU A 53 18.51 3.70 16.99
C LEU A 53 17.82 3.96 18.34
N ALA A 54 16.57 4.46 18.34
CA ALA A 54 15.87 4.87 19.54
C ALA A 54 14.36 4.52 19.52
N GLU A 55 14.01 3.31 19.08
CA GLU A 55 12.60 2.93 18.84
C GLU A 55 11.69 3.17 20.06
N GLU A 56 12.15 2.80 21.26
CA GLU A 56 11.35 2.92 22.48
C GLU A 56 11.06 4.38 22.87
N ARG A 57 11.95 5.31 22.51
CA ARG A 57 11.71 6.74 22.70
C ARG A 57 10.62 7.21 21.74
N TYR A 58 10.78 6.97 20.44
CA TYR A 58 9.85 7.47 19.44
C TYR A 58 8.46 6.82 19.54
N LYS A 59 8.38 5.55 19.93
CA LYS A 59 7.09 4.90 20.26
C LYS A 59 6.36 5.60 21.41
N LYS A 60 7.07 6.05 22.45
CA LYS A 60 6.48 6.82 23.57
C LYS A 60 6.02 8.20 23.11
N GLU A 61 6.76 8.82 22.20
CA GLU A 61 6.41 10.09 21.54
C GLU A 61 5.31 9.91 20.47
N LYS A 62 4.85 8.67 20.23
CA LYS A 62 3.87 8.30 19.19
C LYS A 62 4.31 8.63 17.77
N LEU A 63 5.61 8.67 17.52
CA LEU A 63 6.21 8.89 16.21
C LEU A 63 6.66 7.57 15.59
N GLY A 64 6.54 7.47 14.28
CA GLY A 64 7.16 6.43 13.45
C GLY A 64 8.32 6.97 12.62
N PRO A 65 8.96 6.15 11.76
CA PRO A 65 9.94 6.66 10.82
C PRO A 65 9.26 7.55 9.77
N ARG A 66 9.93 8.62 9.33
CA ARG A 66 9.47 9.55 8.30
C ARG A 66 9.07 8.82 7.01
N THR A 67 7.99 9.24 6.38
CA THR A 67 7.49 8.71 5.09
C THR A 67 6.93 9.79 4.15
N ASP A 68 7.10 11.07 4.48
CA ASP A 68 6.55 12.20 3.73
C ASP A 68 7.26 12.47 2.39
N THR A 69 8.45 11.91 2.18
CA THR A 69 9.17 11.93 0.91
C THR A 69 9.18 10.57 0.21
N TYR A 70 9.37 10.58 -1.11
CA TYR A 70 9.52 9.34 -1.89
C TYR A 70 10.68 8.48 -1.36
N ALA A 71 11.84 9.10 -1.13
CA ALA A 71 13.04 8.41 -0.69
C ALA A 71 12.87 7.77 0.70
N ASP A 72 12.14 8.41 1.60
CA ASP A 72 11.87 7.87 2.92
C ASP A 72 10.84 6.73 2.88
N LEU A 73 9.80 6.87 2.05
CA LEU A 73 8.78 5.83 1.90
C LEU A 73 9.33 4.54 1.25
N VAL A 74 10.13 4.65 0.18
CA VAL A 74 10.63 3.46 -0.54
C VAL A 74 11.60 2.63 0.29
N GLN A 75 12.25 3.22 1.29
CA GLN A 75 13.11 2.51 2.25
C GLN A 75 12.37 1.40 3.01
N LEU A 76 11.05 1.55 3.20
CA LEU A 76 10.16 0.59 3.85
C LEU A 76 9.62 -0.47 2.88
N ILE A 77 9.92 -0.36 1.59
CA ILE A 77 9.43 -1.24 0.53
C ILE A 77 10.56 -2.17 0.07
N SER A 78 11.66 -1.58 -0.41
CA SER A 78 12.76 -2.31 -1.05
C SER A 78 13.93 -2.56 -0.11
N TRP A 79 14.59 -1.51 0.39
CA TRP A 79 15.75 -1.58 1.28
C TRP A 79 15.92 -0.23 1.98
N PRO A 80 16.28 -0.16 3.28
CA PRO A 80 16.79 -1.24 4.14
C PRO A 80 15.74 -2.00 4.96
N ASP A 81 14.47 -1.60 4.97
CA ASP A 81 13.43 -2.31 5.72
C ASP A 81 12.41 -2.97 4.78
N THR A 82 12.93 -3.90 3.97
CA THR A 82 12.17 -4.61 2.94
C THR A 82 10.84 -5.17 3.46
N GLY A 83 9.78 -4.91 2.72
CA GLY A 83 8.43 -5.39 3.02
C GLY A 83 7.78 -4.77 4.26
N ALA A 84 8.40 -3.75 4.89
CA ALA A 84 7.84 -3.14 6.09
C ALA A 84 6.51 -2.44 5.82
N LEU A 85 6.42 -1.63 4.76
CA LEU A 85 5.18 -0.98 4.36
C LEU A 85 4.09 -2.04 4.14
N MET A 86 4.40 -3.09 3.38
CA MET A 86 3.46 -4.17 3.06
C MET A 86 2.96 -4.86 4.33
N ARG A 87 3.84 -5.27 5.25
CA ARG A 87 3.44 -5.92 6.52
C ARG A 87 2.59 -5.04 7.42
N ARG A 88 2.82 -3.73 7.40
CA ARG A 88 2.12 -2.79 8.30
C ARG A 88 0.75 -2.41 7.76
N LEU A 89 0.59 -2.41 6.44
CA LEU A 89 -0.65 -2.05 5.75
C LEU A 89 -1.46 -3.25 5.26
N ASP A 90 -0.94 -4.48 5.34
CA ASP A 90 -1.70 -5.66 4.92
C ASP A 90 -3.03 -5.78 5.66
N ASP A 91 -4.09 -6.13 4.94
CA ASP A 91 -5.43 -6.38 5.49
C ASP A 91 -5.51 -7.70 6.28
N GLY A 92 -4.43 -8.50 6.29
CA GLY A 92 -4.34 -9.79 6.95
C GLY A 92 -4.60 -10.96 6.01
N SER A 93 -5.05 -10.74 4.77
CA SER A 93 -5.29 -11.80 3.79
C SER A 93 -4.03 -12.62 3.47
N ASN A 94 -2.85 -11.99 3.57
CA ASN A 94 -1.54 -12.59 3.27
C ASN A 94 -0.81 -13.13 4.52
N THR A 95 -1.48 -13.15 5.67
CA THR A 95 -0.94 -13.67 6.94
C THR A 95 -1.60 -14.98 7.34
N ALA A 96 -0.88 -15.84 8.07
CA ALA A 96 -1.41 -17.13 8.53
C ALA A 96 -2.47 -16.95 9.63
N ASP A 97 -2.32 -15.95 10.49
CA ASP A 97 -3.24 -15.66 11.59
C ASP A 97 -4.41 -14.74 11.20
N LYS A 98 -4.47 -14.32 9.94
CA LYS A 98 -5.49 -13.42 9.38
C LYS A 98 -5.59 -12.07 10.10
N LYS A 99 -4.52 -11.65 10.78
CA LYS A 99 -4.51 -10.36 11.47
C LYS A 99 -4.00 -9.28 10.53
N PRO A 100 -4.70 -8.13 10.45
CA PRO A 100 -4.20 -7.00 9.69
C PRO A 100 -2.94 -6.43 10.33
N GLY A 101 -2.11 -5.82 9.49
CA GLY A 101 -1.01 -5.00 9.94
C GLY A 101 -1.50 -3.85 10.83
N ASN A 102 -0.67 -3.44 11.79
CA ASN A 102 -1.06 -2.44 12.80
C ASN A 102 -1.32 -1.03 12.23
N MET A 103 -0.95 -0.77 10.97
CA MET A 103 -1.20 0.50 10.28
C MET A 103 -2.37 0.44 9.29
N TYR A 104 -2.91 -0.75 8.98
CA TYR A 104 -4.05 -0.90 8.07
C TYR A 104 -5.25 -0.04 8.50
N LYS A 105 -5.52 0.02 9.81
CA LYS A 105 -6.59 0.83 10.40
C LYS A 105 -6.51 2.33 10.07
N HIS A 106 -5.33 2.84 9.73
CA HIS A 106 -5.10 4.24 9.39
C HIS A 106 -5.28 4.54 7.90
N LEU A 107 -5.62 3.54 7.07
CA LEU A 107 -5.91 3.78 5.66
C LEU A 107 -7.29 4.39 5.42
N GLY A 108 -8.10 4.61 6.46
CA GLY A 108 -9.44 5.19 6.35
C GLY A 108 -10.34 4.84 7.53
N GLU A 109 -11.42 5.61 7.68
CA GLU A 109 -12.37 5.47 8.78
C GLU A 109 -13.20 4.20 8.62
N THR A 110 -13.58 3.90 7.37
CA THR A 110 -14.39 2.72 7.03
C THR A 110 -13.57 1.62 6.38
N GLU A 111 -14.05 0.38 6.45
CA GLU A 111 -13.40 -0.76 5.78
C GLU A 111 -13.33 -0.57 4.25
N ALA A 112 -14.37 0.02 3.65
CA ALA A 112 -14.39 0.31 2.23
C ALA A 112 -13.30 1.32 1.83
N GLU A 113 -13.07 2.35 2.65
CA GLU A 113 -11.98 3.31 2.44
C GLU A 113 -10.61 2.66 2.61
N ARG A 114 -10.42 1.86 3.66
CA ARG A 114 -9.16 1.14 3.90
C ARG A 114 -8.82 0.21 2.75
N ALA A 115 -9.78 -0.58 2.28
CA ALA A 115 -9.59 -1.49 1.15
C ALA A 115 -9.27 -0.72 -0.14
N LYS A 116 -9.98 0.38 -0.42
CA LYS A 116 -9.72 1.23 -1.59
C LYS A 116 -8.31 1.84 -1.54
N ASN A 117 -7.92 2.39 -0.40
CA ASN A 117 -6.61 3.02 -0.24
C ASN A 117 -5.48 1.99 -0.24
N LEU A 118 -5.70 0.80 0.33
CA LEU A 118 -4.77 -0.32 0.23
C LEU A 118 -4.56 -0.74 -1.22
N GLU A 119 -5.62 -0.80 -2.03
CA GLU A 119 -5.52 -1.18 -3.44
C GLU A 119 -4.70 -0.17 -4.27
N ILE A 120 -4.83 1.12 -3.98
CA ILE A 120 -3.99 2.17 -4.59
C ILE A 120 -2.51 1.91 -4.27
N ILE A 121 -2.19 1.64 -3.01
CA ILE A 121 -0.81 1.37 -2.57
C ILE A 121 -0.29 0.06 -3.18
N LYS A 122 -1.08 -1.02 -3.19
CA LYS A 122 -0.74 -2.30 -3.82
C LYS A 122 -0.43 -2.10 -5.30
N THR A 123 -1.29 -1.37 -6.02
CA THR A 123 -1.10 -1.05 -7.44
C THR A 123 0.21 -0.30 -7.69
N TRP A 124 0.52 0.70 -6.87
CA TRP A 124 1.76 1.47 -6.96
C TRP A 124 3.02 0.64 -6.68
N VAL A 125 2.97 -0.23 -5.66
CA VAL A 125 4.09 -1.12 -5.31
C VAL A 125 4.41 -2.08 -6.48
N GLY A 126 3.40 -2.50 -7.23
CA GLY A 126 3.56 -3.37 -8.41
C GLY A 126 2.41 -4.34 -8.65
N GLY A 127 1.32 -4.23 -7.88
CA GLY A 127 0.17 -5.11 -7.89
C GLY A 127 0.32 -6.31 -6.94
N PRO A 128 -0.63 -7.26 -6.95
CA PRO A 128 -0.65 -8.39 -6.04
C PRO A 128 0.63 -9.26 -6.06
N GLY A 129 1.27 -9.40 -7.23
CA GLY A 129 2.53 -10.16 -7.35
C GLY A 129 3.72 -9.51 -6.62
N ALA A 130 3.75 -8.19 -6.56
CA ALA A 130 4.80 -7.42 -5.88
C ALA A 130 4.52 -7.22 -4.38
N TRP A 131 3.28 -7.50 -3.93
CA TRP A 131 2.88 -7.34 -2.53
C TRP A 131 3.43 -8.46 -1.66
N ASN A 132 4.70 -8.32 -1.28
CA ASN A 132 5.45 -9.35 -0.58
C ASN A 132 5.74 -8.96 0.88
N LEU A 133 5.42 -9.86 1.81
CA LEU A 133 5.63 -9.64 3.25
C LEU A 133 7.02 -10.07 3.75
N ASN A 134 7.81 -10.71 2.89
CA ASN A 134 9.16 -11.16 3.20
C ASN A 134 10.06 -10.01 3.66
N ARG A 135 11.12 -10.38 4.38
CA ARG A 135 12.14 -9.46 4.89
C ARG A 135 13.41 -9.63 4.08
N TRP A 136 14.35 -8.70 4.27
CA TRP A 136 15.67 -8.84 3.67
C TRP A 136 16.32 -10.18 4.01
N GLU A 137 16.27 -10.57 5.28
CA GLU A 137 16.72 -11.87 5.76
C GLU A 137 15.55 -12.75 6.20
N LYS A 138 15.78 -14.07 6.21
CA LYS A 138 14.83 -15.05 6.74
C LYS A 138 14.47 -14.72 8.20
N ARG A 139 13.19 -14.83 8.55
CA ARG A 139 12.73 -14.68 9.94
C ARG A 139 11.73 -15.76 10.30
N GLY A 140 12.14 -16.68 11.17
CA GLY A 140 11.33 -17.86 11.50
C GLY A 140 11.06 -18.68 10.25
N GLU A 141 9.78 -18.93 9.96
CA GLU A 141 9.33 -19.65 8.77
C GLU A 141 9.19 -18.76 7.52
N VAL A 142 9.23 -17.43 7.68
CA VAL A 142 9.14 -16.49 6.56
C VAL A 142 10.49 -16.44 5.83
N PRO A 143 10.56 -16.78 4.54
CA PRO A 143 11.80 -16.76 3.77
C PRO A 143 12.32 -15.33 3.58
N ALA A 144 13.61 -15.22 3.26
CA ALA A 144 14.18 -13.98 2.76
C ALA A 144 13.55 -13.59 1.41
N ILE A 145 13.50 -12.31 1.11
CA ILE A 145 13.08 -11.83 -0.20
C ILE A 145 14.11 -12.22 -1.27
N THR A 146 13.65 -12.60 -2.46
CA THR A 146 14.54 -12.91 -3.59
C THR A 146 14.70 -11.71 -4.53
N LYS A 147 15.69 -11.79 -5.42
CA LYS A 147 15.91 -10.76 -6.44
C LYS A 147 14.72 -10.64 -7.39
N GLU A 148 14.14 -11.77 -7.79
CA GLU A 148 12.97 -11.83 -8.67
C GLU A 148 11.75 -11.19 -8.01
N GLN A 149 11.61 -11.35 -6.68
CA GLN A 149 10.56 -10.68 -5.91
C GLN A 149 10.77 -9.17 -5.84
N LEU A 150 12.01 -8.70 -5.70
CA LEU A 150 12.34 -7.28 -5.77
C LEU A 150 12.13 -6.69 -7.16
N ASP A 151 12.37 -7.45 -8.23
CA ASP A 151 12.20 -6.99 -9.62
C ASP A 151 10.74 -6.74 -10.02
N MET A 152 9.78 -7.26 -9.23
CA MET A 152 8.36 -6.94 -9.42
C MET A 152 7.97 -5.56 -8.89
N LEU A 153 8.82 -4.92 -8.08
CA LEU A 153 8.55 -3.60 -7.54
C LEU A 153 8.56 -2.54 -8.65
N LYS A 154 7.50 -1.73 -8.72
CA LYS A 154 7.38 -0.63 -9.69
C LYS A 154 7.70 0.73 -9.07
N VAL A 155 6.99 1.08 -7.99
CA VAL A 155 7.16 2.31 -7.19
C VAL A 155 7.39 3.56 -8.04
N LYS A 156 6.54 3.78 -9.05
CA LYS A 156 6.67 4.92 -9.98
C LYS A 156 6.64 6.26 -9.23
N TYR A 157 7.57 7.16 -9.54
CA TYR A 157 7.59 8.51 -8.94
C TYR A 157 6.39 9.35 -9.39
#